data_AF-A0A1V8NT21-F1
#
_entry.id   AF-A0A1V8NT21-F1
#
_cell.length_a   1.000
_cell.length_b   1.000
_cell.length_c   1.000
_cell.angle_alpha   90.00
_cell.angle_beta   90.00
_cell.angle_gamma   90.00
#
_symmetry.space_group_name_H-M   'P 1'
#
loop_
_entity.id
_entity.type
_entity.pdbx_description
1 polymer ?
#
loop_
_entity_poly.entity_id
_entity_poly.type
_entity_poly.pdbx_seq_one_letter_code
_entity_poly.pdbx_strand_id
1 'polypeptide(L)' 'MPPKKSSNKTRHLAHLASNAERKKKYDIAAQLWEKVLQHALSNENIEWAFRRKNFCLKQISSYKKNQYI' A
#
# COMPACT_ATOMS: atom_id res chain seq x y z
N MET A 1 -7.70 -28.36 8.72
CA MET A 1 -7.96 -27.26 7.76
C MET A 1 -7.34 -25.98 8.30
N PRO A 2 -6.40 -25.31 7.61
CA PRO A 2 -5.80 -24.08 8.13
C PRO A 2 -6.81 -22.92 8.01
N PRO A 3 -6.75 -21.91 8.89
CA PRO A 3 -7.74 -20.84 8.92
C PRO A 3 -7.55 -19.89 7.72
N LYS A 4 -8.35 -20.08 6.67
CA LYS A 4 -8.40 -19.29 5.42
C LYS A 4 -8.92 -17.84 5.56
N LYS A 5 -9.00 -17.27 6.77
CA LYS A 5 -9.70 -15.98 7.00
C LYS A 5 -8.80 -14.74 7.02
N SER A 6 -7.54 -14.83 7.46
CA SER A 6 -6.65 -13.65 7.55
C SER A 6 -6.11 -13.19 6.19
N SER A 7 -5.84 -14.13 5.27
CA SER A 7 -5.28 -13.86 3.94
C SER A 7 -6.20 -13.02 3.04
N ASN A 8 -7.52 -13.13 3.22
CA ASN A 8 -8.50 -12.40 2.40
C ASN A 8 -8.48 -10.90 2.67
N LYS A 9 -8.24 -10.48 3.92
CA LYS A 9 -8.25 -9.05 4.31
C LYS A 9 -7.02 -8.33 3.77
N THR A 10 -5.85 -8.93 3.91
CA THR A 10 -4.58 -8.40 3.38
C THR A 10 -4.63 -8.29 1.85
N ARG A 11 -5.14 -9.34 1.17
CA ARG A 11 -5.33 -9.33 -0.29
C ARG A 11 -6.32 -8.25 -0.74
N HIS A 12 -7.46 -8.10 -0.05
CA HIS A 12 -8.45 -7.09 -0.38
C HIS A 12 -7.90 -5.67 -0.23
N LEU A 13 -7.22 -5.38 0.88
CA LEU A 13 -6.58 -4.08 1.12
C LEU A 13 -5.49 -3.78 0.08
N ALA A 14 -4.69 -4.78 -0.30
CA ALA A 14 -3.68 -4.63 -1.34
C ALA A 14 -4.29 -4.35 -2.72
N HIS A 15 -5.42 -4.98 -3.05
CA HIS A 15 -6.17 -4.65 -4.27
C HIS A 15 -6.69 -3.22 -4.27
N LEU A 16 -7.26 -2.75 -3.15
CA LEU A 16 -7.69 -1.36 -3.00
C LEU A 16 -6.52 -0.39 -3.14
N ALA A 17 -5.38 -0.69 -2.50
CA ALA A 17 -4.16 0.12 -2.60
C ALA A 17 -3.68 0.22 -4.05
N SER A 18 -3.59 -0.91 -4.76
CA SER A 18 -3.20 -0.94 -6.16
C SER A 18 -4.16 -0.16 -7.06
N ASN A 19 -5.47 -0.22 -6.80
CA ASN A 19 -6.45 0.58 -7.54
C ASN A 19 -6.31 2.09 -7.27
N ALA A 20 -6.00 2.48 -6.04
CA ALA A 20 -5.71 3.87 -5.69
C ALA A 20 -4.46 4.38 -6.40
N GLU A 21 -3.39 3.57 -6.49
CA GLU A 21 -2.19 3.92 -7.26
C GLU A 21 -2.47 4.11 -8.75
N ARG A 22 -3.26 3.24 -9.37
CA ARG A 22 -3.67 3.40 -10.78
C ARG A 22 -4.42 4.71 -11.03
N LYS A 23 -5.15 5.19 -10.02
CA LYS A 23 -5.83 6.49 -10.03
C LYS A 23 -4.94 7.66 -9.61
N LYS A 24 -3.63 7.44 -9.43
CA LYS A 24 -2.64 8.41 -8.94
C LYS A 24 -2.98 9.03 -7.57
N LYS A 25 -3.83 8.37 -6.78
CA LYS A 25 -4.19 8.78 -5.41
C LYS A 25 -3.19 8.19 -4.42
N TYR A 26 -1.95 8.67 -4.50
CA TYR A 26 -0.81 8.08 -3.77
C TYR A 26 -0.91 8.26 -2.26
N ASP A 27 -1.58 9.31 -1.79
CA ASP A 27 -1.92 9.56 -0.39
C ASP A 27 -2.81 8.44 0.19
N ILE A 28 -3.89 8.10 -0.51
CA ILE A 28 -4.81 7.03 -0.13
C ILE A 28 -4.13 5.66 -0.28
N ALA A 29 -3.35 5.47 -1.35
CA ALA A 29 -2.60 4.24 -1.57
C ALA A 29 -1.60 3.97 -0.43
N ALA A 30 -0.86 4.99 0.04
CA ALA A 30 0.08 4.84 1.15
C ALA A 30 -0.63 4.42 2.44
N GLN A 31 -1.80 5.00 2.75
CA GLN A 31 -2.61 4.61 3.91
C GLN A 31 -3.14 3.18 3.80
N LEU A 32 -3.54 2.75 2.60
CA LEU A 32 -4.00 1.38 2.38
C LEU A 32 -2.85 0.37 2.51
N TRP A 33 -1.66 0.69 2.00
CA TRP A 33 -0.46 -0.14 2.20
C TRP A 33 -0.05 -0.23 3.67
N GLU A 34 -0.24 0.83 4.46
CA GLU A 34 -0.05 0.77 5.91
C GLU A 34 -1.00 -0.23 6.58
N LYS A 35 -2.27 -0.25 6.17
CA LYS A 35 -3.23 -1.25 6.67
C LYS A 35 -2.87 -2.67 6.22
N VAL A 36 -2.28 -2.83 5.04
CA VAL A 36 -1.75 -4.13 4.58
C VAL A 36 -0.61 -4.57 5.50
N LEU A 37 0.31 -3.68 5.87
CA LEU A 37 1.41 -3.99 6.80
C LEU A 37 0.90 -4.49 8.16
N GLN A 38 -0.13 -3.83 8.71
CA GLN A 38 -0.73 -4.22 10.00
C GLN A 38 -1.40 -5.60 9.99
N HIS A 39 -1.77 -6.11 8.81
CA HIS A 39 -2.45 -7.40 8.64
C HIS A 39 -1.59 -8.46 7.94
N ALA A 40 -0.38 -8.11 7.51
CA ALA A 40 0.54 -9.05 6.88
C ALA A 40 1.18 -9.95 7.93
N LEU A 41 1.05 -11.27 7.75
CA LEU A 41 1.59 -12.28 8.68
C LEU A 41 2.92 -12.87 8.20
N SER A 42 3.30 -12.62 6.95
CA SER A 42 4.51 -13.16 6.32
C SER A 42 5.48 -12.03 5.99
N ASN A 43 6.77 -12.24 6.24
CA ASN A 43 7.82 -11.26 5.95
C ASN A 43 7.79 -10.79 4.48
N GLU A 44 7.51 -11.68 3.52
CA GLU A 44 7.39 -11.31 2.11
C GLU A 44 6.30 -10.26 1.85
N ASN A 45 5.10 -10.47 2.41
CA ASN A 45 4.00 -9.51 2.31
C ASN A 45 4.30 -8.19 3.03
N ILE A 46 5.04 -8.25 4.15
CA ILE A 46 5.48 -7.06 4.88
C ILE A 46 6.45 -6.25 4.02
N GLU A 47 7.52 -6.87 3.52
CA GLU A 47 8.49 -6.20 2.66
C GLU A 47 7.84 -5.62 1.40
N TRP A 48 6.97 -6.41 0.77
CA TRP A 48 6.24 -5.98 -0.41
C TRP A 48 5.38 -4.74 -0.12
N ALA A 49 4.55 -4.78 0.92
CA ALA A 49 3.71 -3.64 1.29
C ALA A 49 4.54 -2.42 1.69
N PHE A 50 5.66 -2.61 2.37
CA PHE A 50 6.57 -1.54 2.76
C PHE A 50 7.21 -0.84 1.55
N ARG A 51 7.71 -1.61 0.58
CA ARG A 51 8.27 -1.07 -0.68
C ARG A 51 7.22 -0.25 -1.43
N ARG A 52 5.96 -0.71 -1.47
CA ARG A 52 4.87 -0.03 -2.17
C ARG A 52 4.38 1.23 -1.45
N LYS A 53 4.32 1.21 -0.11
CA LYS A 53 4.10 2.41 0.71
C LYS A 53 5.17 3.47 0.41
N ASN A 54 6.45 3.09 0.43
CA ASN A 54 7.55 4.02 0.16
C ASN A 54 7.51 4.58 -1.26
N PHE A 55 7.13 3.77 -2.25
CA PHE A 55 6.88 4.26 -3.61
C PHE A 55 5.80 5.35 -3.61
N CYS A 56 4.66 5.12 -2.96
CA CYS A 56 3.58 6.10 -2.88
C CYS A 56 4.04 7.40 -2.19
N LEU A 57 4.78 7.30 -1.09
CA LEU A 57 5.32 8.47 -0.38
C LEU A 57 6.30 9.27 -1.25
N LYS A 58 7.17 8.61 -2.02
CA LYS A 58 8.06 9.26 -2.97
C LYS A 58 7.30 10.00 -4.06
N GLN A 59 6.23 9.40 -4.59
CA GLN A 59 5.37 10.07 -5.56
C GLN A 59 4.77 11.34 -4.96
N ILE A 60 4.16 11.27 -3.77
CA ILE A 60 3.60 12.45 -3.07
C ILE A 60 4.65 13.55 -2.90
N SER A 61 5.85 13.21 -2.43
CA SER A 61 6.94 14.16 -2.24
C SER A 61 7.39 14.79 -3.56
N SER A 62 7.50 13.99 -4.63
CA SER A 62 7.83 14.50 -5.97
C SER A 62 6.76 15.43 -6.53
N TYR A 63 5.47 15.16 -6.28
CA TYR A 63 4.39 16.07 -6.67
C TYR A 63 4.47 17.39 -5.93
N LYS A 64 4.73 17.38 -4.62
CA LYS A 64 4.90 18.61 -3.84
C LYS A 64 6.10 19.42 -4.31
N LYS A 65 7.20 18.77 -4.70
CA LYS A 65 8.41 19.47 -5.18
C LYS A 65 8.20 20.20 -6.51
N ASN A 66 7.30 19.71 -7.36
CA ASN A 66 6.95 20.34 -8.65
C ASN A 66 5.85 21.40 -8.57
N GLN A 67 5.26 21.64 -7.39
CA GLN A 67 4.19 22.64 -7.22
C GLN A 67 4.72 24.03 -6.82
N TYR A 68 6.03 24.14 -6.60
CA TYR A 68 6.73 25.37 -6.20
C TYR A 68 7.77 25.83 -7.24
N ILE A 69 7.68 25.36 -8.49
CA ILE A 69 8.52 25.82 -9.60
C ILE A 69 7.61 26.51 -10.63
#